data_AF-A0A2C6DDA1-F1
#
_entry.id   AF-A0A2C6DDA1-F1
#
_cell.length_a   1.000
_cell.length_b   1.000
_cell.length_c   1.000
_cell.angle_alpha   90.00
_cell.angle_beta   90.00
_cell.angle_gamma   90.00
#
_symmetry.space_group_name_H-M   'P 1'
#
loop_
_entity.id
_entity.type
_entity.pdbx_description
1 polymer ?
#
loop_
_entity_poly.entity_id
_entity_poly.type
_entity_poly.pdbx_seq_one_letter_code
_entity_poly.pdbx_strand_id
1 'polypeptide(L)'
;MKTMKTRTFTLKRVALAMMIAAGTMTSVYAAVTGSTGTIRGEVPVLSSPSTSSAHSVNFETNGANPLAPTTGDTITMVYKYTDSDGDTDDSTTTVEWYYVPSNGTGTAVAITPTNTLAPNASGGEGRSAVIIPDGAVGGIIKAIITEQSLTGDLRTGRVITYNDVAKPGSFGPGPGGEPGGEPGGETDVPDKPIEPGTGLVPKITLVGGDGTNLIGTATKLKVGSTYAFNLYASDGTTDLTSTVNYKWKLTGTSATTNTAAPATLWNPDANLIVPTNTAGKVISTSDDGVQGFGLAVDYVSKP
;
A
#
# COMPACT_ATOMS: atom_id res chain seq x y z
N MET A 1 -69.20 34.19 -97.80
CA MET A 1 -69.24 34.42 -96.35
C MET A 1 -68.88 33.10 -95.65
N LYS A 2 -67.67 32.98 -95.10
CA LYS A 2 -67.18 31.74 -94.46
C LYS A 2 -66.68 32.11 -93.07
N THR A 3 -67.48 31.81 -92.04
CA THR A 3 -67.17 32.07 -90.63
C THR A 3 -66.05 31.15 -90.15
N MET A 4 -64.91 31.73 -89.76
CA MET A 4 -63.83 31.03 -89.06
C MET A 4 -64.22 30.84 -87.58
N LYS A 5 -64.18 29.60 -87.12
CA LYS A 5 -64.47 29.21 -85.74
C LYS A 5 -63.15 29.19 -84.96
N THR A 6 -62.95 30.16 -84.07
CA THR A 6 -61.78 30.21 -83.17
C THR A 6 -61.87 29.08 -82.15
N ARG A 7 -60.93 28.12 -82.18
CA ARG A 7 -60.80 27.09 -81.15
C ARG A 7 -59.83 27.58 -80.08
N THR A 8 -60.35 27.84 -78.89
CA THR A 8 -59.59 28.27 -77.70
C THR A 8 -58.84 27.06 -77.12
N PHE A 9 -57.51 27.07 -77.18
CA PHE A 9 -56.65 26.04 -76.58
C PHE A 9 -56.35 26.39 -75.10
N THR A 10 -57.09 25.79 -74.16
CA THR A 10 -56.87 25.94 -72.71
C THR A 10 -55.88 24.93 -72.11
N LEU A 11 -55.23 24.10 -72.93
CA LEU A 11 -54.35 23.01 -72.48
C LEU A 11 -52.93 23.45 -72.02
N LYS A 12 -52.51 24.71 -72.25
CA LYS A 12 -51.09 25.10 -72.14
C LYS A 12 -50.59 25.46 -70.73
N ARG A 13 -51.45 25.95 -69.83
CA ARG A 13 -50.99 26.45 -68.51
C ARG A 13 -50.86 25.35 -67.45
N VAL A 14 -51.80 24.41 -67.42
CA VAL A 14 -51.79 23.28 -66.47
C VAL A 14 -50.69 22.28 -66.82
N ALA A 15 -50.47 22.01 -68.11
CA ALA A 15 -49.40 21.12 -68.57
C ALA A 15 -47.99 21.70 -68.29
N LEU A 16 -47.82 23.01 -68.45
CA LEU A 16 -46.56 23.69 -68.15
C LEU A 16 -46.29 23.74 -66.64
N ALA A 17 -47.31 23.98 -65.82
CA ALA A 17 -47.19 23.94 -64.35
C ALA A 17 -46.85 22.52 -63.84
N MET A 18 -47.44 21.48 -64.42
CA MET A 18 -47.11 20.07 -64.12
C MET A 18 -45.68 19.72 -64.54
N MET A 19 -45.19 20.20 -65.70
CA MET A 19 -43.80 19.98 -66.11
C MET A 19 -42.77 20.69 -65.22
N ILE A 20 -43.08 21.88 -64.72
CA ILE A 20 -42.20 22.62 -63.79
C ILE A 20 -42.19 21.96 -62.39
N ALA A 21 -43.34 21.46 -61.93
CA ALA A 21 -43.43 20.71 -60.67
C ALA A 21 -42.71 19.35 -60.75
N ALA A 22 -42.74 18.67 -61.90
CA ALA A 22 -41.99 17.44 -62.11
C ALA A 22 -40.47 17.68 -62.23
N GLY A 23 -40.04 18.83 -62.78
CA GLY A 23 -38.62 19.19 -62.92
C GLY A 23 -37.93 19.69 -61.65
N THR A 24 -38.67 19.91 -60.56
CA THR A 24 -38.14 20.44 -59.27
C THR A 24 -38.14 19.41 -58.14
N MET A 25 -38.65 18.19 -58.37
CA MET A 25 -38.53 17.07 -57.42
C MET A 25 -37.18 16.37 -57.60
N THR A 26 -36.09 17.02 -57.23
CA THR A 26 -34.84 16.30 -56.96
C THR A 26 -35.00 15.60 -55.61
N SER A 27 -35.32 14.31 -55.64
CA SER A 27 -35.24 13.47 -54.45
C SER A 27 -33.78 13.43 -53.97
N VAL A 28 -33.49 14.10 -52.85
CA VAL A 28 -32.19 14.00 -52.18
C VAL A 28 -32.19 12.66 -51.45
N TYR A 29 -31.59 11.64 -52.06
CA TYR A 29 -31.38 10.36 -51.38
C TYR A 29 -30.16 10.47 -50.46
N ALA A 30 -30.38 10.53 -49.15
CA ALA A 30 -29.32 10.24 -48.19
C ALA A 30 -29.23 8.71 -48.04
N ALA A 31 -28.33 8.09 -48.80
CA ALA A 31 -27.98 6.69 -48.58
C ALA A 31 -26.96 6.63 -47.44
N VAL A 32 -27.35 6.08 -46.30
CA VAL A 32 -26.43 5.77 -45.20
C VAL A 32 -25.99 4.31 -45.37
N THR A 33 -24.70 4.03 -45.19
CA THR A 33 -24.21 2.65 -45.18
C THR A 33 -24.81 1.86 -44.02
N GLY A 34 -24.67 0.54 -44.01
CA GLY A 34 -24.85 -0.22 -42.76
C GLY A 34 -23.87 0.24 -41.68
N SER A 35 -24.16 -0.08 -40.42
CA SER A 35 -23.23 0.18 -39.32
C SER A 35 -21.95 -0.66 -39.46
N THR A 36 -20.81 -0.07 -39.09
CA THR A 36 -19.58 -0.81 -38.79
C THR A 36 -19.74 -1.58 -37.46
N GLY A 37 -18.69 -2.25 -37.00
CA GLY A 37 -18.58 -2.69 -35.60
C GLY A 37 -18.54 -1.51 -34.61
N THR A 38 -18.34 -1.81 -33.33
CA THR A 38 -18.21 -0.79 -32.28
C THR A 38 -16.87 -0.06 -32.37
N ILE A 39 -16.89 1.22 -32.02
CA ILE A 39 -15.68 2.02 -31.79
C ILE A 39 -15.18 1.68 -30.39
N ARG A 40 -13.87 1.54 -30.24
CA ARG A 40 -13.19 1.22 -28.99
C ARG A 40 -12.22 2.34 -28.65
N GLY A 41 -12.02 2.59 -27.37
CA GLY A 41 -11.02 3.52 -26.87
C GLY A 41 -9.64 2.89 -26.69
N GLU A 42 -8.78 3.61 -25.96
CA GLU A 42 -7.48 3.19 -25.48
C GLU A 42 -7.55 2.78 -23.99
N VAL A 43 -6.53 2.05 -23.55
CA VAL A 43 -6.44 1.61 -22.16
C VAL A 43 -5.87 2.73 -21.28
N PRO A 44 -6.36 2.88 -20.04
CA PRO A 44 -5.74 3.81 -19.10
C PRO A 44 -4.32 3.32 -18.74
N VAL A 45 -3.41 4.28 -18.53
CA VAL A 45 -2.02 4.01 -18.13
C VAL A 45 -1.70 4.77 -16.86
N LEU A 46 -1.13 4.05 -15.89
CA LEU A 46 -0.54 4.64 -14.71
C LEU A 46 0.95 4.85 -14.92
N SER A 47 1.48 5.97 -14.44
CA SER A 47 2.90 6.27 -14.54
C SER A 47 3.47 6.84 -13.25
N SER A 48 4.74 6.56 -13.00
CA SER A 48 5.48 7.11 -11.86
C SER A 48 5.55 8.63 -11.99
N PRO A 49 5.15 9.40 -10.96
CA PRO A 49 5.29 10.84 -10.96
C PRO A 49 6.74 11.34 -11.14
N SER A 50 7.72 10.59 -10.63
CA SER A 50 9.14 10.96 -10.65
C SER A 50 9.88 10.54 -11.92
N THR A 51 9.59 9.36 -12.47
CA THR A 51 10.33 8.83 -13.65
C THR A 51 9.52 8.91 -14.95
N SER A 52 8.21 9.14 -14.86
CA SER A 52 7.27 9.04 -15.98
C SER A 52 7.27 7.66 -16.67
N SER A 53 7.81 6.64 -16.01
CA SER A 53 7.77 5.27 -16.52
C SER A 53 6.33 4.76 -16.53
N ALA A 54 5.88 4.22 -17.66
CA ALA A 54 4.55 3.63 -17.78
C ALA A 54 4.43 2.36 -16.94
N HIS A 55 3.19 2.04 -16.53
CA HIS A 55 2.83 0.88 -15.72
C HIS A 55 3.61 0.84 -14.39
N SER A 56 3.82 2.00 -13.78
CA SER A 56 4.56 2.14 -12.54
C SER A 56 3.95 3.18 -11.60
N VAL A 57 4.33 3.10 -10.32
CA VAL A 57 3.92 4.03 -9.26
C VAL A 57 5.14 4.36 -8.40
N ASN A 58 5.02 5.40 -7.56
CA ASN A 58 5.98 5.70 -6.52
C ASN A 58 5.48 5.23 -5.16
N PHE A 59 6.42 4.88 -4.27
CA PHE A 59 6.13 4.68 -2.85
C PHE A 59 6.91 5.66 -1.99
N GLU A 60 6.19 6.32 -1.09
CA GLU A 60 6.71 7.27 -0.12
C GLU A 60 6.35 6.79 1.29
N THR A 61 7.19 7.10 2.28
CA THR A 61 6.88 6.85 3.69
C THR A 61 7.04 8.14 4.50
N ASN A 62 6.18 8.33 5.50
CA ASN A 62 6.36 9.41 6.49
C ASN A 62 7.20 8.97 7.71
N GLY A 63 7.73 7.74 7.68
CA GLY A 63 8.50 7.18 8.78
C GLY A 63 9.74 8.00 9.10
N ALA A 64 9.95 8.28 10.39
CA ALA A 64 11.10 9.06 10.85
C ALA A 64 12.39 8.23 10.87
N ASN A 65 12.29 6.90 10.84
CA ASN A 65 13.45 6.00 10.82
C ASN A 65 13.92 5.78 9.36
N PRO A 66 15.09 6.29 8.98
CA PRO A 66 15.59 6.13 7.61
C PRO A 66 16.08 4.71 7.31
N LEU A 67 16.21 3.85 8.33
CA LEU A 67 16.78 2.52 8.19
C LEU A 67 15.74 1.42 7.99
N ALA A 68 14.53 1.60 8.51
CA ALA A 68 13.46 0.61 8.44
C ALA A 68 12.09 1.26 8.67
N PRO A 69 11.04 0.82 7.95
CA PRO A 69 9.67 1.21 8.28
C PRO A 69 9.27 0.66 9.66
N THR A 70 8.44 1.38 10.39
CA THR A 70 7.94 0.97 11.72
C THR A 70 6.42 0.90 11.79
N THR A 71 5.87 0.12 12.71
CA THR A 71 4.42 0.12 12.91
C THR A 71 3.89 1.51 13.29
N GLY A 72 2.78 1.91 12.67
CA GLY A 72 2.23 3.26 12.79
C GLY A 72 2.73 4.25 11.73
N ASP A 73 3.82 3.95 11.00
CA ASP A 73 4.20 4.75 9.83
C ASP A 73 3.15 4.62 8.72
N THR A 74 3.09 5.60 7.84
CA THR A 74 2.21 5.62 6.67
C THR A 74 3.02 5.44 5.42
N ILE A 75 2.68 4.42 4.62
CA ILE A 75 3.20 4.25 3.26
C ILE A 75 2.15 4.78 2.28
N THR A 76 2.59 5.62 1.34
CA THR A 76 1.76 6.22 0.30
C THR A 76 2.24 5.79 -1.07
N MET A 77 1.35 5.16 -1.83
CA MET A 77 1.47 4.99 -3.27
C MET A 77 1.02 6.26 -3.98
N VAL A 78 1.81 6.76 -4.93
CA VAL A 78 1.48 7.90 -5.77
C VAL A 78 1.64 7.52 -7.24
N TYR A 79 0.64 7.85 -8.06
CA TYR A 79 0.66 7.57 -9.50
C TYR A 79 0.12 8.76 -10.28
N LYS A 80 0.55 8.92 -11.53
CA LYS A 80 -0.10 9.77 -12.53
C LYS A 80 -1.00 8.93 -13.42
N TYR A 81 -2.25 9.33 -13.54
CA TYR A 81 -3.22 8.69 -14.42
C TYR A 81 -3.21 9.38 -15.80
N THR A 82 -3.22 8.60 -16.87
CA THR A 82 -3.39 9.09 -18.23
C THR A 82 -4.35 8.19 -19.01
N ASP A 83 -5.32 8.82 -19.63
CA ASP A 83 -6.25 8.22 -20.57
C ASP A 83 -6.40 9.19 -21.76
N SER A 84 -6.11 8.71 -22.96
CA SER A 84 -6.04 9.53 -24.18
C SER A 84 -7.41 9.91 -24.72
N ASP A 85 -8.46 9.17 -24.36
CA ASP A 85 -9.84 9.45 -24.75
C ASP A 85 -10.55 10.37 -23.75
N GLY A 86 -9.94 10.59 -22.59
CA GLY A 86 -10.40 11.52 -21.56
C GLY A 86 -11.26 10.86 -20.47
N ASP A 87 -11.23 9.53 -20.37
CA ASP A 87 -11.97 8.81 -19.32
C ASP A 87 -11.38 9.10 -17.94
N THR A 88 -12.25 9.26 -16.94
CA THR A 88 -11.84 9.59 -15.56
C THR A 88 -11.22 8.38 -14.87
N ASP A 89 -10.26 8.62 -13.99
CA ASP A 89 -9.63 7.60 -13.16
C ASP A 89 -10.64 6.86 -12.27
N ASP A 90 -10.46 5.55 -12.13
CA ASP A 90 -11.16 4.67 -11.20
C ASP A 90 -10.19 3.63 -10.58
N SER A 91 -8.88 3.82 -10.75
CA SER A 91 -7.81 2.89 -10.32
C SER A 91 -7.80 2.66 -8.82
N THR A 92 -8.27 3.60 -8.02
CA THR A 92 -8.34 3.41 -6.56
C THR A 92 -9.32 2.33 -6.11
N THR A 93 -10.25 1.90 -6.96
CA THR A 93 -11.18 0.79 -6.65
C THR A 93 -10.52 -0.58 -6.79
N THR A 94 -9.35 -0.64 -7.40
CA THR A 94 -8.60 -1.88 -7.66
C THR A 94 -7.34 -2.00 -6.80
N VAL A 95 -7.06 -1.00 -5.97
CA VAL A 95 -5.88 -0.98 -5.12
C VAL A 95 -6.06 -1.94 -3.94
N GLU A 96 -5.13 -2.87 -3.80
CA GLU A 96 -5.07 -3.82 -2.70
C GLU A 96 -3.74 -3.70 -1.97
N TRP A 97 -3.80 -3.61 -0.64
CA TRP A 97 -2.62 -3.58 0.21
C TRP A 97 -2.62 -4.76 1.16
N TYR A 98 -1.42 -5.26 1.43
CA TYR A 98 -1.22 -6.36 2.35
C TYR A 98 0.05 -6.13 3.16
N TYR A 99 0.11 -6.67 4.37
CA TYR A 99 1.38 -7.05 4.95
C TYR A 99 1.59 -8.55 4.79
N VAL A 100 2.84 -8.95 4.61
CA VAL A 100 3.22 -10.35 4.49
C VAL A 100 4.16 -10.69 5.66
N PRO A 101 3.70 -11.47 6.66
CA PRO A 101 4.50 -11.84 7.82
C PRO A 101 5.77 -12.62 7.46
N SER A 102 6.65 -12.82 8.45
CA SER A 102 7.84 -13.66 8.33
C SER A 102 8.72 -13.25 7.13
N ASN A 103 9.00 -11.95 7.05
CA ASN A 103 9.76 -11.32 5.98
C ASN A 103 9.34 -11.76 4.57
N GLY A 104 8.03 -11.69 4.28
CA GLY A 104 7.50 -11.98 2.95
C GLY A 104 7.16 -13.44 2.65
N THR A 105 7.36 -14.36 3.61
CA THR A 105 7.08 -15.80 3.40
C THR A 105 5.75 -16.27 3.96
N GLY A 106 5.11 -15.46 4.80
CA GLY A 106 3.82 -15.75 5.41
C GLY A 106 2.64 -15.61 4.45
N THR A 107 1.44 -15.85 4.97
CA THR A 107 0.19 -15.56 4.26
C THR A 107 -0.07 -14.06 4.30
N ALA A 108 -0.31 -13.46 3.14
CA ALA A 108 -0.64 -12.04 3.04
C ALA A 108 -1.94 -11.71 3.82
N VAL A 109 -1.91 -10.63 4.58
CA VAL A 109 -3.05 -10.13 5.36
C VAL A 109 -3.42 -8.75 4.85
N ALA A 110 -4.68 -8.56 4.48
CA ALA A 110 -5.16 -7.33 3.87
C ALA A 110 -5.07 -6.14 4.84
N ILE A 111 -4.71 -4.97 4.31
CA ILE A 111 -4.71 -3.68 4.99
C ILE A 111 -5.72 -2.79 4.28
N THR A 112 -6.53 -2.06 5.04
CA THR A 112 -7.50 -1.12 4.47
C THR A 112 -6.79 0.18 4.09
N PRO A 113 -6.80 0.60 2.82
CA PRO A 113 -6.19 1.85 2.40
C PRO A 113 -7.16 3.04 2.48
N THR A 114 -6.59 4.24 2.49
CA THR A 114 -7.29 5.49 2.20
C THR A 114 -6.86 5.99 0.82
N ASN A 115 -7.83 6.22 -0.06
CA ASN A 115 -7.55 6.49 -1.46
C ASN A 115 -8.03 7.87 -1.90
N THR A 116 -7.39 8.42 -2.93
CA THR A 116 -7.77 9.66 -3.60
C THR A 116 -7.53 9.48 -5.10
N LEU A 117 -8.58 9.65 -5.90
CA LEU A 117 -8.50 9.54 -7.36
C LEU A 117 -7.66 10.66 -7.97
N ALA A 118 -7.06 10.38 -9.13
CA ALA A 118 -6.49 11.43 -9.96
C ALA A 118 -7.60 12.42 -10.40
N PRO A 119 -7.40 13.73 -10.27
CA PRO A 119 -8.47 14.72 -10.49
C PRO A 119 -8.80 14.96 -11.98
N ASN A 120 -7.98 14.44 -12.90
CA ASN A 120 -8.17 14.63 -14.33
C ASN A 120 -7.66 13.40 -15.11
N ALA A 121 -8.10 13.28 -16.36
CA ALA A 121 -7.76 12.15 -17.22
C ALA A 121 -6.34 12.22 -17.81
N SER A 122 -5.55 13.28 -17.55
CA SER A 122 -4.25 13.46 -18.21
C SER A 122 -3.24 14.11 -17.26
N GLY A 123 -2.42 13.27 -16.63
CA GLY A 123 -1.31 13.69 -15.78
C GLY A 123 -1.69 14.07 -14.35
N GLY A 124 -2.96 13.94 -13.97
CA GLY A 124 -3.42 14.10 -12.59
C GLY A 124 -2.86 13.02 -11.69
N GLU A 125 -2.54 13.38 -10.44
CA GLU A 125 -2.00 12.44 -9.46
C GLU A 125 -3.10 11.82 -8.61
N GLY A 126 -3.14 10.48 -8.59
CA GLY A 126 -3.91 9.70 -7.64
C GLY A 126 -3.02 9.17 -6.51
N ARG A 127 -3.64 8.83 -5.38
CA ARG A 127 -2.95 8.40 -4.15
C ARG A 127 -3.67 7.25 -3.48
N SER A 128 -2.90 6.35 -2.88
CA SER A 128 -3.39 5.34 -1.94
C SER A 128 -2.44 5.22 -0.77
N ALA A 129 -2.94 5.31 0.46
CA ALA A 129 -2.11 5.28 1.66
C ALA A 129 -2.59 4.23 2.67
N VAL A 130 -1.65 3.60 3.37
CA VAL A 130 -1.90 2.67 4.46
C VAL A 130 -1.07 3.03 5.69
N ILE A 131 -1.66 2.87 6.87
CA ILE A 131 -0.92 2.87 8.14
C ILE A 131 -0.44 1.44 8.38
N ILE A 132 0.86 1.27 8.65
CA ILE A 132 1.45 -0.05 8.91
C ILE A 132 0.86 -0.60 10.22
N PRO A 133 0.13 -1.73 10.19
CA PRO A 133 -0.54 -2.26 11.36
C PRO A 133 0.44 -3.00 12.29
N ASP A 134 0.07 -3.15 13.57
CA ASP A 134 0.88 -3.85 14.58
C ASP A 134 1.25 -5.29 14.18
N GLY A 135 0.33 -6.00 13.51
CA GLY A 135 0.57 -7.37 13.06
C GLY A 135 1.64 -7.50 11.98
N ALA A 136 2.12 -6.39 11.42
CA ALA A 136 3.11 -6.38 10.36
C ALA A 136 4.56 -6.44 10.86
N VAL A 137 4.83 -6.40 12.18
CA VAL A 137 6.19 -6.50 12.73
C VAL A 137 6.91 -7.74 12.16
N GLY A 138 8.13 -7.53 11.66
CA GLY A 138 8.94 -8.57 11.02
C GLY A 138 8.41 -9.02 9.65
N GLY A 139 7.41 -8.34 9.08
CA GLY A 139 6.90 -8.56 7.74
C GLY A 139 7.37 -7.51 6.73
N ILE A 140 6.82 -7.59 5.53
CA ILE A 140 6.97 -6.59 4.46
C ILE A 140 5.60 -6.07 4.01
N ILE A 141 5.56 -4.95 3.30
CA ILE A 141 4.34 -4.42 2.70
C ILE A 141 4.28 -4.77 1.22
N LYS A 142 3.14 -5.30 0.80
CA LYS A 142 2.80 -5.64 -0.58
C LYS A 142 1.67 -4.74 -1.06
N ALA A 143 1.74 -4.31 -2.32
CA ALA A 143 0.70 -3.54 -2.97
C ALA A 143 0.40 -4.08 -4.38
N ILE A 144 -0.88 -4.05 -4.75
CA ILE A 144 -1.35 -4.37 -6.09
C ILE A 144 -2.26 -3.23 -6.54
N ILE A 145 -2.12 -2.81 -7.78
CA ILE A 145 -3.02 -1.84 -8.42
C ILE A 145 -3.31 -2.29 -9.84
N THR A 146 -4.57 -2.17 -10.26
CA THR A 146 -4.96 -2.40 -11.66
C THR A 146 -5.32 -1.06 -12.28
N GLU A 147 -4.70 -0.74 -13.43
CA GLU A 147 -5.03 0.46 -14.18
C GLU A 147 -6.50 0.40 -14.59
N GLN A 148 -7.30 1.39 -14.17
CA GLN A 148 -8.76 1.33 -14.34
C GLN A 148 -9.32 2.72 -14.62
N SER A 149 -10.14 2.79 -15.66
CA SER A 149 -10.96 3.96 -15.98
C SER A 149 -12.42 3.74 -15.57
N LEU A 150 -13.11 4.84 -15.28
CA LEU A 150 -14.51 4.83 -14.88
C LEU A 150 -15.44 4.51 -16.06
N THR A 151 -15.09 4.98 -17.25
CA THR A 151 -15.86 4.87 -18.50
C THR A 151 -14.97 4.37 -19.63
N GLY A 152 -15.55 4.08 -20.80
CA GLY A 152 -14.81 3.60 -21.98
C GLY A 152 -15.07 2.13 -22.32
N ASP A 153 -14.67 1.73 -23.53
CA ASP A 153 -14.52 0.33 -23.96
C ASP A 153 -13.02 0.03 -24.01
N LEU A 154 -12.57 -0.96 -23.22
CA LEU A 154 -11.23 -1.14 -22.62
C LEU A 154 -10.96 -0.37 -21.32
N ARG A 155 -11.86 -0.50 -20.35
CA ARG A 155 -11.71 0.17 -19.04
C ARG A 155 -10.55 -0.32 -18.18
N THR A 156 -10.04 -1.51 -18.41
CA THR A 156 -9.07 -2.18 -17.54
C THR A 156 -7.77 -2.36 -18.29
N GLY A 157 -6.71 -1.74 -17.79
CA GLY A 157 -5.35 -1.88 -18.28
C GLY A 157 -4.62 -3.02 -17.56
N ARG A 158 -3.37 -2.79 -17.16
CA ARG A 158 -2.51 -3.81 -16.58
C ARG A 158 -2.68 -3.93 -15.07
N VAL A 159 -2.39 -5.13 -14.54
CA VAL A 159 -2.19 -5.35 -13.11
C VAL A 159 -0.72 -5.11 -12.79
N ILE A 160 -0.43 -4.19 -11.88
CA ILE A 160 0.90 -3.85 -11.38
C ILE A 160 1.01 -4.40 -9.96
N THR A 161 2.01 -5.25 -9.71
CA THR A 161 2.23 -5.95 -8.45
C THR A 161 3.59 -5.60 -7.87
N TYR A 162 3.59 -5.10 -6.64
CA TYR A 162 4.77 -4.91 -5.82
C TYR A 162 4.71 -5.90 -4.66
N ASN A 163 5.42 -7.02 -4.78
CA ASN A 163 5.50 -8.03 -3.71
C ASN A 163 6.17 -7.48 -2.43
N ASP A 164 7.01 -6.46 -2.61
CA ASP A 164 7.62 -5.65 -1.58
C ASP A 164 7.69 -4.21 -2.11
N VAL A 165 7.06 -3.25 -1.43
CA VAL A 165 7.04 -1.85 -1.85
C VAL A 165 8.40 -1.15 -1.73
N ALA A 166 9.37 -1.76 -1.03
CA ALA A 166 10.75 -1.30 -0.98
C ALA A 166 11.59 -1.79 -2.19
N LYS A 167 10.99 -2.60 -3.08
CA LYS A 167 11.66 -3.18 -4.25
C LYS A 167 10.90 -2.86 -5.54
N PRO A 168 11.56 -2.97 -6.72
CA PRO A 168 10.86 -2.93 -8.00
C PRO A 168 9.75 -3.98 -8.05
N GLY A 169 8.60 -3.58 -8.62
CA GLY A 169 7.45 -4.44 -8.81
C GLY A 169 7.53 -5.23 -10.13
N SER A 170 6.38 -5.66 -10.64
CA SER A 170 6.22 -6.23 -11.98
C SER A 170 4.82 -5.89 -12.48
N PHE A 171 4.59 -5.88 -13.78
CA PHE A 171 3.25 -5.76 -14.36
C PHE A 171 2.94 -6.90 -15.31
N GLY A 172 1.67 -7.32 -15.31
CA GLY A 172 1.15 -8.41 -16.14
C GLY A 172 1.02 -8.06 -17.62
N PRO A 173 0.61 -9.05 -18.44
CA PRO A 173 0.31 -8.80 -19.84
C PRO A 173 -0.83 -7.78 -20.00
N GLY A 174 -0.77 -7.01 -21.07
CA GLY A 174 -1.82 -6.06 -21.43
C GLY A 174 -3.07 -6.75 -21.97
N PRO A 175 -4.22 -6.06 -22.00
CA PRO A 175 -5.46 -6.59 -22.58
C PRO A 175 -5.35 -6.86 -24.10
N GLY A 176 -4.35 -6.27 -24.78
CA GLY A 176 -4.00 -6.58 -26.18
C GLY A 176 -3.08 -7.79 -26.35
N GLY A 177 -2.66 -8.44 -25.25
CA GLY A 177 -1.72 -9.56 -25.26
C GLY A 177 -0.25 -9.15 -25.27
N GLU A 178 0.05 -7.86 -25.06
CA GLU A 178 1.40 -7.37 -24.87
C GLU A 178 2.06 -8.07 -23.68
N PRO A 179 3.36 -8.42 -23.76
CA PRO A 179 4.05 -9.04 -22.64
C PRO A 179 4.08 -8.10 -21.42
N GLY A 180 4.15 -8.70 -20.24
CA GLY A 180 4.44 -7.99 -18.99
C GLY A 180 5.88 -7.49 -18.93
N GLY A 181 6.23 -6.85 -17.82
CA GLY A 181 7.56 -6.28 -17.63
C GLY A 181 7.77 -5.74 -16.22
N GLU A 182 8.88 -5.02 -16.07
CA GLU A 182 9.30 -4.43 -14.79
C GLU A 182 8.99 -2.92 -14.79
N PRO A 183 8.33 -2.38 -13.75
CA PRO A 183 8.04 -0.96 -13.61
C PRO A 183 9.31 -0.18 -13.28
N GLY A 184 9.45 1.01 -13.86
CA GLY A 184 10.53 1.96 -13.53
C GLY A 184 10.17 2.97 -12.44
N GLY A 185 9.34 2.59 -11.47
CA GLY A 185 8.93 3.47 -10.37
C GLY A 185 9.99 3.57 -9.27
N GLU A 186 9.95 4.64 -8.48
CA GLU A 186 10.89 4.87 -7.37
C GLU A 186 10.23 4.57 -6.01
N THR A 187 11.04 4.25 -5.02
CA THR A 187 10.58 4.02 -3.64
C THR A 187 11.54 4.63 -2.64
N ASP A 188 10.98 5.39 -1.69
CA ASP A 188 11.69 5.89 -0.51
C ASP A 188 11.50 4.96 0.71
N VAL A 189 10.79 3.83 0.54
CA VAL A 189 10.59 2.85 1.61
C VAL A 189 11.87 2.04 1.82
N PRO A 190 12.45 2.00 3.04
CA PRO A 190 13.66 1.22 3.27
C PRO A 190 13.43 -0.29 3.10
N ASP A 191 14.36 -0.97 2.41
CA ASP A 191 14.35 -2.44 2.23
C ASP A 191 14.80 -3.16 3.50
N LYS A 192 13.90 -3.16 4.49
CA LYS A 192 14.01 -3.89 5.75
C LYS A 192 12.65 -4.39 6.20
N PRO A 193 12.61 -5.50 6.97
CA PRO A 193 11.42 -5.88 7.70
C PRO A 193 10.91 -4.74 8.57
N ILE A 194 9.60 -4.73 8.80
CA ILE A 194 8.96 -3.71 9.61
C ILE A 194 9.42 -3.85 11.07
N GLU A 195 9.98 -2.77 11.59
CA GLU A 195 10.43 -2.68 12.98
C GLU A 195 9.28 -2.36 13.93
N PRO A 196 9.38 -2.78 15.21
CA PRO A 196 8.43 -2.38 16.24
C PRO A 196 8.37 -0.85 16.38
N GLY A 197 7.19 -0.27 16.16
CA GLY A 197 6.95 1.17 16.29
C GLY A 197 6.13 1.53 17.52
N THR A 198 5.37 2.62 17.41
CA THR A 198 4.52 3.12 18.51
C THR A 198 3.26 2.28 18.67
N GLY A 199 2.69 2.26 19.88
CA GLY A 199 1.42 1.57 20.17
C GLY A 199 1.55 0.11 20.62
N LEU A 200 2.69 -0.54 20.36
CA LEU A 200 2.97 -1.89 20.85
C LEU A 200 3.14 -1.91 22.38
N VAL A 201 2.73 -3.01 23.01
CA VAL A 201 2.72 -3.16 24.47
C VAL A 201 3.76 -4.20 24.89
N PRO A 202 5.00 -3.78 25.22
CA PRO A 202 5.99 -4.67 25.80
C PRO A 202 5.62 -5.02 27.24
N LYS A 203 5.89 -6.26 27.63
CA LYS A 203 5.71 -6.74 29.00
C LYS A 203 6.94 -7.51 29.47
N ILE A 204 7.35 -7.26 30.70
CA ILE A 204 8.24 -8.17 31.46
C ILE A 204 7.39 -8.80 32.54
N THR A 205 7.31 -10.14 32.56
CA THR A 205 6.44 -10.88 33.49
C THR A 205 7.23 -11.95 34.24
N LEU A 206 6.78 -12.30 35.45
CA LEU A 206 7.32 -13.45 36.19
C LEU A 206 6.80 -14.75 35.57
N VAL A 207 7.69 -15.67 35.22
CA VAL A 207 7.30 -16.99 34.70
C VAL A 207 6.58 -17.78 35.79
N GLY A 208 5.37 -18.24 35.48
CA GLY A 208 4.48 -18.89 36.46
C GLY A 208 3.76 -17.93 37.41
N GLY A 209 3.87 -16.61 37.18
CA GLY A 209 3.11 -15.58 37.89
C GLY A 209 1.72 -15.35 37.31
N ASP A 210 1.11 -14.22 37.68
CA ASP A 210 -0.23 -13.79 37.25
C ASP A 210 -0.25 -13.03 35.91
N GLY A 211 0.91 -12.88 35.26
CA GLY A 211 1.05 -12.13 34.00
C GLY A 211 1.12 -10.62 34.17
N THR A 212 1.25 -10.10 35.39
CA THR A 212 1.42 -8.65 35.64
C THR A 212 2.62 -8.10 34.88
N ASN A 213 2.41 -7.02 34.12
CA ASN A 213 3.51 -6.28 33.50
C ASN A 213 4.31 -5.52 34.55
N LEU A 214 5.60 -5.84 34.67
CA LEU A 214 6.50 -5.25 35.65
C LEU A 214 7.19 -3.98 35.15
N ILE A 215 7.11 -3.68 33.85
CA ILE A 215 7.70 -2.47 33.26
C ILE A 215 7.07 -1.22 33.88
N GLY A 216 7.89 -0.28 34.34
CA GLY A 216 7.44 0.97 34.97
C GLY A 216 6.91 0.82 36.39
N THR A 217 6.95 -0.38 36.97
CA THR A 217 6.51 -0.62 38.36
C THR A 217 7.66 -0.49 39.36
N ALA A 218 7.33 -0.30 40.65
CA ALA A 218 8.31 -0.31 41.74
C ALA A 218 8.62 -1.74 42.26
N THR A 219 8.11 -2.77 41.60
CA THR A 219 8.26 -4.17 42.04
C THR A 219 9.72 -4.59 41.96
N LYS A 220 10.26 -5.07 43.08
CA LYS A 220 11.63 -5.60 43.14
C LYS A 220 11.67 -7.01 42.56
N LEU A 221 12.55 -7.22 41.58
CA LEU A 221 12.77 -8.53 40.97
C LEU A 221 13.58 -9.43 41.92
N LYS A 222 13.26 -10.72 41.95
CA LYS A 222 13.86 -11.68 42.88
C LYS A 222 14.97 -12.48 42.20
N VAL A 223 16.16 -12.50 42.82
CA VAL A 223 17.27 -13.37 42.43
C VAL A 223 16.83 -14.84 42.37
N GLY A 224 17.24 -15.54 41.32
CA GLY A 224 16.88 -16.94 41.05
C GLY A 224 15.50 -17.13 40.43
N SER A 225 14.68 -16.08 40.29
CA SER A 225 13.40 -16.16 39.58
C SER A 225 13.60 -15.95 38.08
N THR A 226 12.69 -16.54 37.29
CA THR A 226 12.71 -16.44 35.83
C THR A 226 11.69 -15.42 35.34
N TYR A 227 12.10 -14.53 34.44
CA TYR A 227 11.27 -13.51 33.83
C TYR A 227 11.23 -13.69 32.32
N ALA A 228 10.06 -13.44 31.73
CA ALA A 228 9.84 -13.50 30.29
C ALA A 228 9.61 -12.10 29.73
N PHE A 229 10.06 -11.89 28.49
CA PHE A 229 9.65 -10.76 27.67
C PHE A 229 8.53 -11.21 26.75
N ASN A 230 7.51 -10.37 26.64
CA ASN A 230 6.43 -10.55 25.68
C ASN A 230 6.14 -9.21 25.00
N LEU A 231 5.88 -9.25 23.69
CA LEU A 231 5.44 -8.10 22.92
C LEU A 231 4.01 -8.33 22.46
N TYR A 232 3.13 -7.37 22.71
CA TYR A 232 1.74 -7.43 22.24
C TYR A 232 1.43 -6.28 21.30
N ALA A 233 0.43 -6.48 20.44
CA ALA A 233 -0.20 -5.39 19.71
C ALA A 233 -0.85 -4.37 20.66
N SER A 234 -1.32 -3.26 20.11
CA SER A 234 -2.00 -2.19 20.83
C SER A 234 -3.30 -2.62 21.54
N ASP A 235 -3.89 -3.75 21.13
CA ASP A 235 -5.01 -4.39 21.84
C ASP A 235 -4.62 -5.00 23.20
N GLY A 236 -3.32 -5.15 23.46
CA GLY A 236 -2.76 -5.74 24.68
C GLY A 236 -2.90 -7.27 24.79
N THR A 237 -3.44 -7.93 23.76
CA THR A 237 -3.80 -9.36 23.74
C THR A 237 -3.17 -10.15 22.60
N THR A 238 -3.01 -9.56 21.42
CA THR A 238 -2.38 -10.23 20.27
C THR A 238 -0.88 -10.35 20.51
N ASP A 239 -0.38 -11.58 20.65
CA ASP A 239 1.03 -11.86 20.93
C ASP A 239 1.87 -11.73 19.65
N LEU A 240 2.85 -10.84 19.70
CA LEU A 240 3.83 -10.57 18.64
C LEU A 240 5.25 -10.97 19.05
N THR A 241 5.43 -11.61 20.20
CA THR A 241 6.75 -11.95 20.76
C THR A 241 7.60 -12.77 19.77
N SER A 242 6.97 -13.66 18.99
CA SER A 242 7.68 -14.48 18.01
C SER A 242 8.25 -13.69 16.83
N THR A 243 7.80 -12.44 16.61
CA THR A 243 8.21 -11.58 15.48
C THR A 243 9.45 -10.74 15.77
N VAL A 244 9.96 -10.78 17.01
CA VAL A 244 11.10 -9.97 17.44
C VAL A 244 12.20 -10.83 18.04
N ASN A 245 13.45 -10.41 17.83
CA ASN A 245 14.59 -10.85 18.63
C ASN A 245 14.80 -9.85 19.76
N TYR A 246 15.21 -10.32 20.94
CA TYR A 246 15.48 -9.42 22.04
C TYR A 246 16.69 -9.80 22.89
N LYS A 247 17.21 -8.83 23.64
CA LYS A 247 18.30 -8.99 24.60
C LYS A 247 18.02 -8.22 25.87
N TRP A 248 18.51 -8.72 26.98
CA TRP A 248 18.30 -8.09 28.29
C TRP A 248 19.39 -7.07 28.59
N LYS A 249 19.04 -6.06 29.38
CA LYS A 249 20.01 -5.10 29.92
C LYS A 249 19.65 -4.66 31.33
N LEU A 250 20.69 -4.39 32.10
CA LEU A 250 20.54 -3.74 33.40
C LEU A 250 20.36 -2.23 33.19
N THR A 251 19.67 -1.57 34.12
CA THR A 251 19.46 -0.12 34.13
C THR A 251 19.64 0.43 35.55
N GLY A 252 19.90 1.74 35.67
CA GLY A 252 20.12 2.37 36.97
C GLY A 252 21.48 2.05 37.59
N THR A 253 21.51 1.90 38.91
CA THR A 253 22.73 1.70 39.70
C THR A 253 22.56 0.53 40.68
N SER A 254 23.66 -0.10 41.07
CA SER A 254 23.65 -1.14 42.11
C SER A 254 23.22 -0.58 43.47
N ALA A 255 22.79 -1.48 44.37
CA ALA A 255 22.13 -1.13 45.62
C ALA A 255 23.05 -0.43 46.65
N THR A 256 24.30 -0.87 46.77
CA THR A 256 25.24 -0.39 47.80
C THR A 256 26.51 0.20 47.20
N THR A 257 27.02 -0.38 46.11
CA THR A 257 28.27 0.11 45.49
C THR A 257 28.06 1.30 44.56
N ASN A 258 26.80 1.68 44.27
CA ASN A 258 26.44 2.75 43.32
C ASN A 258 27.11 2.60 41.94
N THR A 259 27.42 1.37 41.55
CA THR A 259 28.00 1.05 40.25
C THR A 259 26.92 1.26 39.19
N ALA A 260 27.21 2.05 38.15
CA ALA A 260 26.28 2.27 37.05
C ALA A 260 26.07 0.99 36.24
N ALA A 261 24.86 0.83 35.69
CA ALA A 261 24.55 -0.32 34.86
C ALA A 261 25.47 -0.37 33.63
N PRO A 262 25.99 -1.55 33.26
CA PRO A 262 26.80 -1.70 32.06
C PRO A 262 25.96 -1.37 30.81
N ALA A 263 26.60 -0.78 29.80
CA ALA A 263 25.96 -0.50 28.53
C ALA A 263 25.72 -1.77 27.68
N THR A 264 26.38 -2.87 28.02
CA THR A 264 26.33 -4.11 27.25
C THR A 264 25.04 -4.88 27.47
N LEU A 265 24.37 -5.24 26.37
CA LEU A 265 23.29 -6.20 26.36
C LEU A 265 23.81 -7.60 26.71
N TRP A 266 23.00 -8.40 27.38
CA TRP A 266 23.35 -9.76 27.79
C TRP A 266 22.13 -10.67 27.73
N ASN A 267 22.39 -11.99 27.67
CA ASN A 267 21.40 -13.05 27.46
C ASN A 267 20.68 -12.96 26.08
N PRO A 268 20.79 -13.98 25.21
CA PRO A 268 20.08 -14.00 23.92
C PRO A 268 18.57 -14.09 24.11
N ASP A 269 17.82 -14.08 23.00
CA ASP A 269 16.36 -14.18 22.87
C ASP A 269 15.78 -15.39 23.65
N ALA A 270 15.63 -15.19 24.95
CA ALA A 270 15.25 -16.21 25.92
C ALA A 270 14.82 -15.57 27.25
N ASN A 271 14.05 -16.33 28.02
CA ASN A 271 13.70 -15.98 29.39
C ASN A 271 14.96 -15.76 30.24
N LEU A 272 14.89 -14.79 31.14
CA LEU A 272 15.99 -14.44 32.03
C LEU A 272 15.81 -15.04 33.41
N ILE A 273 16.77 -15.86 33.85
CA ILE A 273 16.92 -16.20 35.27
C ILE A 273 17.77 -15.11 35.91
N VAL A 274 17.23 -14.38 36.90
CA VAL A 274 18.00 -13.34 37.60
C VAL A 274 19.18 -14.00 38.33
N PRO A 275 20.44 -13.68 37.98
CA PRO A 275 21.59 -14.39 38.47
C PRO A 275 21.86 -14.11 39.95
N THR A 276 22.53 -15.04 40.62
CA THR A 276 23.10 -14.83 41.96
C THR A 276 24.19 -13.77 41.93
N ASN A 277 24.59 -13.23 43.09
CA ASN A 277 25.59 -12.16 43.13
C ASN A 277 26.92 -12.55 42.45
N THR A 278 27.36 -13.79 42.66
CA THR A 278 28.59 -14.31 42.05
C THR A 278 28.55 -14.26 40.52
N ALA A 279 27.47 -14.76 39.91
CA ALA A 279 27.31 -14.73 38.45
C ALA A 279 26.97 -13.32 37.93
N GLY A 280 26.15 -12.59 38.69
CA GLY A 280 25.73 -11.22 38.39
C GLY A 280 26.87 -10.22 38.40
N LYS A 281 27.92 -10.44 39.19
CA LYS A 281 29.12 -9.60 39.19
C LYS A 281 29.88 -9.66 37.86
N VAL A 282 29.85 -10.79 37.16
CA VAL A 282 30.47 -10.93 35.84
C VAL A 282 29.78 -10.03 34.80
N ILE A 283 28.46 -9.83 34.96
CA ILE A 283 27.65 -8.99 34.08
C ILE A 283 27.76 -7.50 34.48
N SER A 284 27.55 -7.20 35.76
CA SER A 284 27.39 -5.84 36.29
C SER A 284 28.70 -5.17 36.71
N THR A 285 29.77 -5.94 36.92
CA THR A 285 31.03 -5.54 37.59
C THR A 285 30.88 -5.09 39.06
N SER A 286 29.67 -5.16 39.64
CA SER A 286 29.39 -4.76 41.03
C SER A 286 29.51 -5.95 42.00
N ASP A 287 29.97 -5.67 43.22
CA ASP A 287 29.93 -6.63 44.34
C ASP A 287 28.50 -6.98 44.79
N ASP A 288 27.51 -6.14 44.49
CA ASP A 288 26.09 -6.43 44.69
C ASP A 288 25.54 -7.44 43.66
N GLY A 289 26.35 -7.84 42.67
CA GLY A 289 25.90 -8.55 41.49
C GLY A 289 24.84 -7.74 40.75
N VAL A 290 23.65 -8.29 40.55
CA VAL A 290 22.56 -7.58 39.86
C VAL A 290 21.59 -6.85 40.80
N GLN A 291 21.86 -6.81 42.11
CA GLN A 291 20.95 -6.18 43.06
C GLN A 291 21.00 -4.65 42.98
N GLY A 292 19.82 -4.01 43.01
CA GLY A 292 19.65 -2.55 42.91
C GLY A 292 19.38 -2.06 41.49
N PHE A 293 19.86 -2.79 40.48
CA PHE A 293 19.58 -2.48 39.09
C PHE A 293 18.12 -2.74 38.71
N GLY A 294 17.60 -1.93 37.80
CA GLY A 294 16.39 -2.23 37.05
C GLY A 294 16.70 -3.15 35.87
N LEU A 295 15.65 -3.72 35.27
CA LEU A 295 15.74 -4.62 34.12
C LEU A 295 14.98 -4.02 32.93
N ALA A 296 15.61 -4.05 31.75
CA ALA A 296 15.00 -3.65 30.50
C ALA A 296 15.33 -4.65 29.39
N VAL A 297 14.59 -4.55 28.28
CA VAL A 297 14.77 -5.38 27.10
C VAL A 297 14.97 -4.45 25.91
N ASP A 298 15.97 -4.77 25.09
CA ASP A 298 16.17 -4.20 23.77
C ASP A 298 15.68 -5.22 22.76
N TYR A 299 14.79 -4.83 21.84
CA TYR A 299 14.14 -5.74 20.90
C TYR A 299 14.03 -5.12 19.51
N VAL A 300 14.19 -5.97 18.50
CA VAL A 300 14.17 -5.61 17.07
C VAL A 300 13.40 -6.66 16.30
N SER A 301 12.89 -6.30 15.12
CA SER A 301 12.22 -7.25 14.23
C SER A 301 13.11 -8.44 13.89
N LYS A 302 12.48 -9.60 13.63
CA LYS A 302 13.19 -10.73 13.04
C LYS A 302 13.46 -10.49 11.57
N PRO A 303 14.66 -10.90 11.08
CA PRO A 303 14.96 -10.89 9.66
C PRO A 303 14.16 -11.93 8.88
#